data_AF-A0A549SCY2-F1
#
_entry.id   AF-A0A549SCY2-F1
#
_cell.length_a   1.000
_cell.length_b   1.000
_cell.length_c   1.000
_cell.angle_alpha   90.00
_cell.angle_beta   90.00
_cell.angle_gamma   90.00
#
_symmetry.space_group_name_H-M   'P 1'
#
loop_
_entity.id
_entity.type
_entity.pdbx_description
1 polymer ?
#
loop_
_entity_poly.entity_id
_entity_poly.type
_entity_poly.pdbx_seq_one_letter_code
_entity_poly.pdbx_strand_id
1 'polypeptide(L)'
;GLHTERAHAALGMEACVTLGMLDDGQAERLVEAGLTAYNHNLDTGPEFYGEIVTTRTYEDRLQTLAAVRRAGIEMCCGGIIGMGESVRDRAHMLQVLASFDPHPESVPINALAAIEGTPLEGRPPVDSLELVRMIATTRILMPKSRVRLSAGRSGLSREAQILCLVAGANSIFYGEKLLTAGNPGLDADAALFSALSARGQGGCAAKQ
;
A
#
# COMPACT_ATOMS: atom_id res chain seq x y z
N GLY A 1 13.97 -13.61 11.49
CA GLY A 1 12.94 -12.75 12.07
C GLY A 1 13.58 -11.63 12.86
N LEU A 2 13.92 -11.88 14.13
CA LEU A 2 14.36 -10.84 15.08
C LEU A 2 15.74 -10.17 14.80
N HIS A 3 16.69 -10.86 14.15
CA HIS A 3 18.04 -10.29 13.92
C HIS A 3 18.08 -9.21 12.84
N THR A 4 17.19 -9.28 11.84
CA THR A 4 17.13 -8.32 10.73
C THR A 4 16.50 -6.98 11.13
N GLU A 5 15.51 -6.98 12.01
CA GLU A 5 14.82 -5.75 12.43
C GLU A 5 15.73 -4.86 13.28
N ARG A 6 16.47 -5.46 14.24
CA ARG A 6 17.50 -4.75 15.01
C ARG A 6 18.63 -4.19 14.14
N ALA A 7 18.98 -4.89 13.06
CA ALA A 7 19.98 -4.43 12.10
C ALA A 7 19.52 -3.21 11.29
N HIS A 8 18.23 -3.12 10.95
CA HIS A 8 17.67 -1.96 10.23
C HIS A 8 17.62 -0.69 11.09
N ALA A 9 17.24 -0.82 12.37
CA ALA A 9 17.26 0.30 13.30
C ALA A 9 18.68 0.88 13.46
N ALA A 10 19.71 0.04 13.49
CA ALA A 10 21.11 0.46 13.52
C ALA A 10 21.57 1.20 12.25
N LEU A 11 20.86 1.03 11.13
CA LEU A 11 21.12 1.70 9.85
C LEU A 11 20.24 2.95 9.65
N GLY A 12 19.41 3.32 10.63
CA GLY A 12 18.49 4.46 10.53
C GLY A 12 17.32 4.25 9.56
N MET A 13 16.98 2.99 9.25
CA MET A 13 15.88 2.64 8.36
C MET A 13 14.64 2.19 9.14
N GLU A 14 13.45 2.54 8.63
CA GLU A 14 12.18 2.00 9.13
C GLU A 14 12.09 0.49 8.78
N ALA A 15 11.60 -0.32 9.72
CA ALA A 15 11.34 -1.74 9.49
C ALA A 15 9.84 -1.99 9.32
N CYS A 16 9.45 -2.59 8.19
CA CYS A 16 8.07 -2.97 7.90
C CYS A 16 7.99 -4.43 7.48
N VAL A 17 7.05 -5.20 8.07
CA VAL A 17 6.82 -6.61 7.72
C VAL A 17 5.36 -6.90 7.44
N THR A 18 5.08 -8.02 6.78
CA THR A 18 3.74 -8.60 6.60
C THR A 18 3.83 -10.09 6.88
N LEU A 19 3.38 -10.51 8.06
CA LEU A 19 3.51 -11.91 8.52
C LEU A 19 2.15 -12.61 8.69
N GLY A 20 1.09 -12.00 8.17
CA GLY A 20 -0.26 -12.53 8.24
C GLY A 20 -1.04 -12.02 9.43
N MET A 21 -1.73 -12.93 10.11
CA MET A 21 -2.54 -12.64 11.30
C MET A 21 -1.64 -12.45 12.51
N LEU A 22 -1.96 -11.47 13.35
CA LEU A 22 -1.16 -11.12 14.52
C LEU A 22 -2.06 -11.02 15.75
N ASP A 23 -1.64 -11.64 16.84
CA ASP A 23 -2.23 -11.41 18.18
C ASP A 23 -1.44 -10.36 18.97
N ASP A 24 -1.97 -9.92 20.11
CA ASP A 24 -1.35 -8.87 20.94
C ASP A 24 0.07 -9.25 21.40
N GLY A 25 0.28 -10.49 21.85
CA GLY A 25 1.59 -10.94 22.34
C GLY A 25 2.63 -11.04 21.22
N GLN A 26 2.21 -11.39 20.00
CA GLN A 26 3.09 -11.34 18.82
C GLN A 26 3.42 -9.91 18.41
N ALA A 27 2.45 -8.99 18.51
CA ALA A 27 2.66 -7.57 18.21
C ALA A 27 3.69 -6.94 19.15
N GLU A 28 3.56 -7.18 20.46
CA GLU A 28 4.51 -6.71 21.47
C GLU A 28 5.93 -7.21 21.20
N ARG A 29 6.08 -8.50 20.85
CA ARG A 29 7.38 -9.09 20.51
C ARG A 29 8.02 -8.46 19.26
N LEU A 30 7.23 -8.00 18.30
CA LEU A 30 7.72 -7.28 17.13
C LEU A 30 8.17 -5.86 17.48
N VAL A 31 7.47 -5.18 18.40
CA VAL A 31 7.91 -3.89 18.94
C VAL A 31 9.27 -4.03 19.64
N GLU A 32 9.43 -5.05 20.50
CA GLU A 32 10.70 -5.35 21.18
C GLU A 32 11.85 -5.71 20.21
N ALA A 33 11.50 -6.15 19.00
CA ALA A 33 12.44 -6.43 17.93
C ALA A 33 12.86 -5.18 17.14
N GLY A 34 12.13 -4.07 17.30
CA GLY A 34 12.37 -2.80 16.61
C GLY A 34 11.49 -2.59 15.37
N LEU A 35 10.35 -3.29 15.25
CA LEU A 35 9.45 -3.09 14.12
C LEU A 35 8.79 -1.70 14.17
N THR A 36 8.79 -1.00 13.03
CA THR A 36 8.20 0.34 12.89
C THR A 36 6.78 0.27 12.36
N ALA A 37 6.54 -0.54 11.33
CA ALA A 37 5.25 -0.65 10.66
C ALA A 37 4.85 -2.11 10.39
N TYR A 38 3.55 -2.37 10.36
CA TYR A 38 3.01 -3.68 10.01
C TYR A 38 2.04 -3.55 8.84
N ASN A 39 2.26 -4.34 7.80
CA ASN A 39 1.40 -4.38 6.63
C ASN A 39 0.34 -5.48 6.75
N HIS A 40 -0.93 -5.08 6.72
CA HIS A 40 -2.07 -5.98 6.73
C HIS A 40 -3.25 -5.35 5.98
N ASN A 41 -3.51 -5.76 4.73
CA ASN A 41 -4.53 -5.13 3.89
C ASN A 41 -5.96 -5.59 4.25
N LEU A 42 -6.97 -4.82 3.88
CA LEU A 42 -8.37 -5.28 3.84
C LEU A 42 -8.71 -5.99 2.53
N ASP A 43 -7.88 -5.76 1.50
CA ASP A 43 -7.99 -6.24 0.12
C ASP A 43 -9.18 -5.64 -0.64
N THR A 44 -10.39 -5.66 -0.09
CA THR A 44 -11.63 -5.14 -0.69
C THR A 44 -12.67 -4.78 0.39
N GLY A 45 -13.91 -4.49 -0.01
CA GLY A 45 -15.04 -4.26 0.89
C GLY A 45 -15.47 -5.56 1.62
N PRO A 46 -16.07 -5.45 2.81
CA PRO A 46 -16.48 -6.61 3.61
C PRO A 46 -17.37 -7.61 2.86
N GLU A 47 -18.30 -7.10 2.05
CA GLU A 47 -19.30 -7.92 1.34
C GLU A 47 -18.70 -8.76 0.21
N PHE A 48 -17.58 -8.30 -0.39
CA PHE A 48 -16.91 -9.01 -1.48
C PHE A 48 -15.72 -9.85 -0.99
N TYR A 49 -15.27 -9.66 0.25
CA TYR A 49 -14.08 -10.32 0.77
C TYR A 49 -14.17 -11.86 0.70
N GLY A 50 -15.33 -12.43 1.04
CA GLY A 50 -15.56 -13.88 1.01
C GLY A 50 -15.51 -14.52 -0.38
N GLU A 51 -15.65 -13.73 -1.45
CA GLU A 51 -15.50 -14.19 -2.83
C GLU A 51 -14.02 -14.35 -3.23
N ILE A 52 -13.11 -13.69 -2.50
CA ILE A 52 -11.67 -13.69 -2.79
C ILE A 52 -10.89 -14.53 -1.78
N VAL A 53 -11.21 -14.42 -0.49
CA VAL A 53 -10.50 -15.13 0.59
C VAL A 53 -11.52 -15.87 1.45
N THR A 54 -11.39 -17.20 1.51
CA THR A 54 -12.30 -18.07 2.26
C THR A 54 -11.65 -18.70 3.51
N THR A 55 -10.33 -18.63 3.64
CA THR A 55 -9.58 -19.24 4.74
C THR A 55 -9.49 -18.34 5.98
N ARG A 56 -9.93 -17.09 5.87
CA ARG A 56 -9.95 -16.06 6.90
C ARG A 56 -11.23 -15.25 6.74
N THR A 57 -11.66 -14.62 7.82
CA THR A 57 -12.80 -13.68 7.80
C THR A 57 -12.32 -12.24 7.65
N TYR A 58 -13.23 -11.34 7.29
CA TYR A 58 -12.92 -9.91 7.30
C TYR A 58 -12.62 -9.42 8.73
N GLU A 59 -13.35 -9.95 9.72
CA GLU A 59 -13.16 -9.64 11.13
C GLU A 59 -11.77 -10.03 11.63
N ASP A 60 -11.24 -11.18 11.19
CA ASP A 60 -9.86 -11.61 11.48
C ASP A 60 -8.85 -10.49 11.10
N ARG A 61 -9.05 -9.87 9.92
CA ARG A 61 -8.19 -8.77 9.48
C ARG A 61 -8.30 -7.55 10.39
N LEU A 62 -9.53 -7.18 10.78
CA LEU A 62 -9.78 -6.06 11.68
C LEU A 62 -9.16 -6.30 13.07
N GLN A 63 -9.23 -7.52 13.58
CA GLN A 63 -8.61 -7.90 14.86
C GLN A 63 -7.09 -7.78 14.82
N THR A 64 -6.46 -8.21 13.72
CA THR A 64 -5.01 -8.02 13.51
C THR A 64 -4.64 -6.55 13.50
N LEU A 65 -5.40 -5.71 12.77
CA LEU A 65 -5.16 -4.27 12.71
C LEU A 65 -5.35 -3.60 14.09
N ALA A 66 -6.32 -4.07 14.87
CA ALA A 66 -6.53 -3.60 16.24
C ALA A 66 -5.35 -3.97 17.16
N ALA A 67 -4.78 -5.17 17.03
CA ALA A 67 -3.58 -5.59 17.78
C ALA A 67 -2.36 -4.73 17.41
N VAL A 68 -2.12 -4.51 16.11
CA VAL A 68 -1.08 -3.61 15.58
C VAL A 68 -1.21 -2.21 16.20
N ARG A 69 -2.43 -1.66 16.20
CA ARG A 69 -2.71 -0.33 16.77
C ARG A 69 -2.47 -0.28 18.28
N ARG A 70 -2.94 -1.28 19.04
CA ARG A 70 -2.73 -1.35 20.50
C ARG A 70 -1.26 -1.43 20.87
N ALA A 71 -0.45 -2.14 20.08
CA ALA A 71 0.99 -2.24 20.28
C ALA A 71 1.74 -0.95 19.90
N GLY A 72 1.09 0.04 19.31
CA GLY A 72 1.71 1.29 18.88
C GLY A 72 2.57 1.16 17.62
N ILE A 73 2.34 0.12 16.80
CA ILE A 73 3.01 -0.08 15.51
C ILE A 73 2.26 0.72 14.44
N GLU A 74 3.00 1.36 13.51
CA GLU A 74 2.38 2.05 12.38
C GLU A 74 1.61 1.07 11.47
N MET A 75 0.41 1.48 11.07
CA MET A 75 -0.50 0.68 10.26
C MET A 75 -0.27 0.96 8.78
N CYS A 76 0.16 -0.08 8.04
CA CYS A 76 0.16 -0.11 6.59
C CYS A 76 -1.02 -0.96 6.10
N CYS A 77 -2.11 -0.33 5.72
CA CYS A 77 -3.36 -1.03 5.40
C CYS A 77 -4.04 -0.41 4.18
N GLY A 78 -4.32 -1.22 3.18
CA GLY A 78 -5.03 -0.80 1.97
C GLY A 78 -5.69 -1.98 1.26
N GLY A 79 -5.67 -2.00 -0.07
CA GLY A 79 -6.31 -3.08 -0.81
C GLY A 79 -5.94 -3.17 -2.28
N ILE A 80 -6.71 -3.97 -3.01
CA ILE A 80 -6.48 -4.36 -4.39
C ILE A 80 -7.73 -4.02 -5.21
N ILE A 81 -7.54 -3.45 -6.39
CA ILE A 81 -8.61 -3.23 -7.36
C ILE A 81 -8.43 -4.13 -8.60
N GLY A 82 -9.53 -4.56 -9.20
CA GLY A 82 -9.55 -5.41 -10.40
C GLY A 82 -9.79 -6.90 -10.13
N MET A 83 -10.12 -7.29 -8.90
CA MET A 83 -10.45 -8.67 -8.51
C MET A 83 -11.84 -9.12 -9.01
N GLY A 84 -12.67 -8.16 -9.43
CA GLY A 84 -14.06 -8.36 -9.81
C GLY A 84 -15.04 -7.64 -8.90
N GLU A 85 -14.51 -6.93 -7.91
CA GLU A 85 -15.26 -6.09 -6.99
C GLU A 85 -15.95 -4.94 -7.74
N SER A 86 -17.12 -4.53 -7.25
CA SER A 86 -17.83 -3.37 -7.75
C SER A 86 -17.23 -2.07 -7.21
N VAL A 87 -17.62 -0.94 -7.80
CA VAL A 87 -17.28 0.38 -7.26
C VAL A 87 -17.78 0.56 -5.82
N ARG A 88 -18.90 -0.10 -5.45
CA ARG A 88 -19.43 -0.05 -4.09
C ARG A 88 -18.52 -0.76 -3.10
N ASP A 89 -17.96 -1.91 -3.49
CA ASP A 89 -17.04 -2.66 -2.65
C ASP A 89 -15.75 -1.87 -2.41
N ARG A 90 -15.24 -1.19 -3.45
CA ARG A 90 -14.11 -0.26 -3.33
C ARG A 90 -14.42 0.90 -2.38
N ALA A 91 -15.61 1.48 -2.48
CA ALA A 91 -16.04 2.57 -1.61
C ALA A 91 -16.17 2.11 -0.15
N HIS A 92 -16.74 0.93 0.10
CA HIS A 92 -16.80 0.33 1.44
C HIS A 92 -15.41 0.05 2.01
N MET A 93 -14.48 -0.47 1.21
CA MET A 93 -13.08 -0.63 1.65
C MET A 93 -12.50 0.71 2.12
N LEU A 94 -12.64 1.77 1.33
CA LEU A 94 -12.16 3.10 1.69
C LEU A 94 -12.88 3.68 2.91
N GLN A 95 -14.17 3.40 3.08
CA GLN A 95 -14.95 3.80 4.25
C GLN A 95 -14.42 3.13 5.52
N VAL A 96 -14.10 1.83 5.47
CA VAL A 96 -13.50 1.12 6.60
C VAL A 96 -12.12 1.70 6.92
N LEU A 97 -11.27 1.92 5.91
CA LEU A 97 -9.95 2.54 6.10
C LEU A 97 -10.05 3.94 6.73
N ALA A 98 -11.01 4.76 6.30
CA ALA A 98 -11.25 6.09 6.83
C ALA A 98 -11.97 6.08 8.20
N SER A 99 -12.46 4.92 8.67
CA SER A 99 -13.11 4.80 9.98
C SER A 99 -12.13 4.57 11.13
N PHE A 100 -10.87 4.20 10.83
CA PHE A 100 -9.84 4.07 11.85
C PHE A 100 -9.48 5.44 12.43
N ASP A 101 -9.32 5.51 13.75
CA ASP A 101 -8.85 6.71 14.43
C ASP A 101 -7.59 6.39 15.26
N PRO A 102 -6.41 6.94 14.88
CA PRO A 102 -6.15 7.69 13.65
C PRO A 102 -6.23 6.80 12.40
N HIS A 103 -6.37 7.44 11.23
CA HIS A 103 -6.28 6.75 9.92
C HIS A 103 -4.95 5.96 9.82
N PRO A 104 -4.87 4.92 8.96
CA PRO A 104 -3.61 4.22 8.70
C PRO A 104 -2.52 5.17 8.22
N GLU A 105 -1.30 5.01 8.72
CA GLU A 105 -0.14 5.85 8.38
C GLU A 105 0.26 5.68 6.92
N SER A 106 0.08 4.47 6.37
CA SER A 106 0.30 4.16 4.95
C SER A 106 -0.86 3.37 4.36
N VAL A 107 -1.41 3.84 3.23
CA VAL A 107 -2.53 3.21 2.53
C VAL A 107 -2.09 2.79 1.12
N PRO A 108 -1.67 1.52 0.92
CA PRO A 108 -1.35 0.99 -0.39
C PRO A 108 -2.60 0.71 -1.24
N ILE A 109 -2.62 1.25 -2.46
CA ILE A 109 -3.61 0.93 -3.48
C ILE A 109 -2.91 0.13 -4.57
N ASN A 110 -3.30 -1.13 -4.70
CA ASN A 110 -2.73 -2.08 -5.65
C ASN A 110 -3.70 -2.31 -6.81
N ALA A 111 -3.20 -2.41 -8.04
CA ALA A 111 -3.95 -3.05 -9.11
C ALA A 111 -3.67 -4.56 -9.10
N LEU A 112 -4.68 -5.38 -9.39
CA LEU A 112 -4.54 -6.83 -9.48
C LEU A 112 -3.44 -7.18 -10.48
N ALA A 113 -2.45 -7.94 -10.01
CA ALA A 113 -1.52 -8.66 -10.88
C ALA A 113 -2.12 -10.04 -11.16
N ALA A 114 -2.71 -10.20 -12.35
CA ALA A 114 -3.23 -11.49 -12.81
C ALA A 114 -2.04 -12.44 -13.06
N ILE A 115 -1.95 -13.51 -12.27
CA ILE A 115 -0.87 -14.49 -12.31
C ILE A 115 -1.43 -15.83 -12.79
N GLU A 116 -0.75 -16.44 -13.76
CA GLU A 116 -1.06 -17.77 -14.27
C GLU A 116 -1.14 -18.81 -13.13
N GLY A 117 -2.16 -19.67 -13.18
CA GLY A 117 -2.47 -20.67 -12.16
C GLY A 117 -3.31 -20.15 -11.00
N THR A 118 -3.61 -18.84 -10.93
CA THR A 118 -4.53 -18.30 -9.92
C THR A 118 -5.97 -18.25 -10.45
N PRO A 119 -7.00 -18.33 -9.59
CA PRO A 119 -8.40 -18.20 -10.03
C PRO A 119 -8.72 -16.86 -10.74
N LEU A 120 -7.84 -15.85 -10.60
CA LEU A 120 -8.00 -14.53 -11.18
C LEU A 120 -7.12 -14.29 -12.41
N GLU A 121 -6.46 -15.31 -12.94
CA GLU A 121 -5.52 -15.19 -14.08
C GLU A 121 -6.13 -14.57 -15.34
N GLY A 122 -7.43 -14.78 -15.57
CA GLY A 122 -8.15 -14.28 -16.75
C GLY A 122 -8.73 -12.87 -16.59
N ARG A 123 -8.50 -12.20 -15.46
CA ARG A 123 -9.02 -10.84 -15.24
C ARG A 123 -8.30 -9.84 -16.16
N PRO A 124 -9.04 -8.92 -16.81
CA PRO A 124 -8.42 -7.89 -17.63
C PRO A 124 -7.61 -6.92 -16.76
N PRO A 125 -6.59 -6.24 -17.33
CA PRO A 125 -5.89 -5.16 -16.66
C PRO A 125 -6.85 -4.08 -16.17
N VAL A 126 -6.57 -3.50 -15.01
CA VAL A 126 -7.33 -2.38 -14.46
C VAL A 126 -7.13 -1.15 -15.33
N ASP A 127 -8.22 -0.47 -15.67
CA ASP A 127 -8.17 0.82 -16.36
C ASP A 127 -7.36 1.83 -15.53
N SER A 128 -6.40 2.49 -16.16
CA SER A 128 -5.50 3.44 -15.47
C SER A 128 -6.27 4.58 -14.79
N LEU A 129 -7.39 5.04 -15.36
CA LEU A 129 -8.22 6.09 -14.77
C LEU A 129 -9.02 5.59 -13.55
N GLU A 130 -9.37 4.30 -13.49
CA GLU A 130 -9.97 3.71 -12.29
C GLU A 130 -8.97 3.72 -11.13
N LEU A 131 -7.71 3.38 -11.39
CA LEU A 131 -6.64 3.43 -10.38
C LEU A 131 -6.36 4.88 -9.92
N VAL A 132 -6.28 5.82 -10.86
CA VAL A 132 -6.14 7.25 -10.57
C VAL A 132 -7.29 7.75 -9.69
N ARG A 133 -8.54 7.37 -10.02
CA ARG A 133 -9.72 7.75 -9.22
C ARG A 133 -9.66 7.17 -7.82
N MET A 134 -9.23 5.92 -7.67
CA MET A 134 -9.05 5.30 -6.36
C MET A 134 -8.00 6.04 -5.52
N ILE A 135 -6.87 6.40 -6.11
CA ILE A 135 -5.82 7.16 -5.43
C ILE A 135 -6.32 8.55 -5.02
N ALA A 136 -6.98 9.27 -5.93
CA ALA A 136 -7.55 10.59 -5.64
C ALA A 136 -8.56 10.53 -4.47
N THR A 137 -9.48 9.56 -4.52
CA THR A 137 -10.49 9.35 -3.47
C THR A 137 -9.83 9.01 -2.14
N THR A 138 -8.82 8.14 -2.15
CA THR A 138 -8.04 7.77 -0.96
C THR A 138 -7.36 9.00 -0.35
N ARG A 139 -6.73 9.85 -1.16
CA ARG A 139 -6.09 11.10 -0.71
C ARG A 139 -7.09 12.07 -0.08
N ILE A 140 -8.27 12.22 -0.68
CA ILE A 140 -9.31 13.12 -0.15
C ILE A 140 -9.81 12.64 1.21
N LEU A 141 -10.09 11.34 1.35
CA LEU A 141 -10.60 10.77 2.60
C LEU A 141 -9.55 10.75 3.72
N MET A 142 -8.30 10.48 3.37
CA MET A 142 -7.21 10.28 4.33
C MET A 142 -6.03 11.23 4.03
N PRO A 143 -6.21 12.56 4.25
CA PRO A 143 -5.27 13.57 3.77
C PRO A 143 -3.89 13.50 4.40
N LYS A 144 -3.76 12.95 5.61
CA LYS A 144 -2.49 12.81 6.34
C LYS A 144 -1.76 11.49 6.06
N SER A 145 -2.43 10.51 5.46
CA SER A 145 -1.84 9.19 5.20
C SER A 145 -0.87 9.22 4.01
N ARG A 146 0.14 8.37 4.04
CA ARG A 146 0.99 8.08 2.89
C ARG A 146 0.17 7.21 1.93
N VAL A 147 -0.25 7.73 0.77
CA VAL A 147 -0.98 6.94 -0.23
C VAL A 147 0.04 6.31 -1.16
N ARG A 148 0.15 4.98 -1.13
CA ARG A 148 1.18 4.24 -1.86
C ARG A 148 0.62 3.66 -3.15
N LEU A 149 1.20 4.06 -4.27
CA LEU A 149 1.02 3.38 -5.55
C LEU A 149 1.96 2.17 -5.56
N SER A 150 1.43 0.97 -5.37
CA SER A 150 2.22 -0.24 -5.10
C SER A 150 2.16 -1.27 -6.24
N ALA A 151 1.55 -2.43 -6.05
CA ALA A 151 1.54 -3.49 -7.05
C ALA A 151 0.70 -3.10 -8.28
N GLY A 152 1.15 -3.56 -9.45
CA GLY A 152 0.53 -3.25 -10.75
C GLY A 152 1.14 -2.05 -11.49
N ARG A 153 2.10 -1.33 -10.89
CA ARG A 153 2.82 -0.22 -11.54
C ARG A 153 3.47 -0.58 -12.86
N SER A 154 4.01 -1.78 -12.98
CA SER A 154 4.64 -2.31 -14.19
C SER A 154 3.67 -2.41 -15.38
N GLY A 155 2.36 -2.49 -15.13
CA GLY A 155 1.33 -2.46 -16.17
C GLY A 155 0.87 -1.06 -16.57
N LEU A 156 1.37 0.00 -15.92
CA LEU A 156 0.96 1.38 -16.18
C LEU A 156 1.97 2.10 -17.08
N SER A 157 1.46 2.93 -17.99
CA SER A 157 2.31 3.88 -18.72
C SER A 157 2.95 4.89 -17.76
N ARG A 158 4.03 5.54 -18.22
CA ARG A 158 4.69 6.61 -17.47
C ARG A 158 3.70 7.73 -17.11
N GLU A 159 2.85 8.12 -18.06
CA GLU A 159 1.84 9.18 -17.89
C GLU A 159 0.78 8.77 -16.86
N ALA A 160 0.34 7.51 -16.85
CA ALA A 160 -0.59 6.99 -15.85
C ALA A 160 0.01 7.01 -14.45
N GLN A 161 1.29 6.65 -14.30
CA GLN A 161 2.00 6.75 -13.02
C GLN A 161 2.16 8.20 -12.55
N ILE A 162 2.52 9.11 -13.45
CA ILE A 162 2.55 10.56 -13.17
C ILE A 162 1.19 11.04 -12.69
N LEU A 163 0.11 10.64 -13.38
CA LEU A 163 -1.23 11.05 -13.02
C LEU A 163 -1.65 10.52 -11.64
N CYS A 164 -1.27 9.29 -11.28
CA CYS A 164 -1.46 8.74 -9.94
C CYS A 164 -0.74 9.58 -8.86
N LEU A 165 0.51 9.98 -9.13
CA LEU A 165 1.30 10.78 -8.20
C LEU A 165 0.72 12.20 -8.04
N VAL A 166 0.29 12.82 -9.14
CA VAL A 166 -0.43 14.11 -9.12
C VAL A 166 -1.78 14.00 -8.39
N ALA A 167 -2.50 12.89 -8.56
CA ALA A 167 -3.79 12.65 -7.92
C ALA A 167 -3.69 12.49 -6.39
N GLY A 168 -2.51 12.16 -5.86
CA GLY A 168 -2.27 12.14 -4.42
C GLY A 168 -1.41 11.00 -3.91
N ALA A 169 -0.95 10.08 -4.76
CA ALA A 169 0.04 9.09 -4.35
C ALA A 169 1.37 9.79 -4.04
N ASN A 170 2.00 9.41 -2.94
CA ASN A 170 3.27 9.98 -2.47
C ASN A 170 4.23 8.92 -1.92
N SER A 171 4.03 7.66 -2.29
CA SER A 171 4.88 6.52 -1.92
C SER A 171 4.81 5.47 -3.03
N ILE A 172 5.93 4.79 -3.29
CA ILE A 172 6.05 3.65 -4.22
C ILE A 172 6.94 2.56 -3.61
N PHE A 173 6.86 1.33 -4.12
CA PHE A 173 7.95 0.37 -3.95
C PHE A 173 9.02 0.62 -5.01
N TYR A 174 10.27 0.78 -4.56
CA TYR A 174 11.46 1.03 -5.38
C TYR A 174 12.33 -0.22 -5.44
N GLY A 175 12.66 -0.68 -6.65
CA GLY A 175 13.37 -1.94 -6.89
C GLY A 175 12.72 -2.75 -8.01
N GLU A 176 13.43 -3.69 -8.61
CA GLU A 176 12.99 -4.36 -9.85
C GLU A 176 11.91 -5.43 -9.64
N LYS A 177 11.69 -5.88 -8.40
CA LYS A 177 10.71 -6.91 -8.05
C LYS A 177 9.99 -6.57 -6.75
N LEU A 178 8.74 -7.00 -6.66
CA LEU A 178 7.99 -7.07 -5.41
C LEU A 178 8.19 -8.46 -4.78
N LEU A 179 7.15 -9.03 -4.16
CA LEU A 179 7.21 -10.38 -3.60
C LEU A 179 7.36 -11.46 -4.68
N THR A 180 6.55 -11.39 -5.73
CA THR A 180 6.53 -12.39 -6.81
C THR A 180 6.42 -11.78 -8.21
N ALA A 181 5.95 -10.53 -8.31
CA ALA A 181 5.75 -9.82 -9.57
C ALA A 181 6.89 -8.85 -9.89
N GLY A 182 7.09 -8.60 -11.18
CA GLY A 182 8.00 -7.56 -11.66
C GLY A 182 7.51 -6.15 -11.31
N ASN A 183 8.45 -5.25 -11.08
CA ASN A 183 8.22 -3.84 -10.78
C ASN A 183 9.04 -2.98 -11.78
N PRO A 184 8.71 -1.70 -11.99
CA PRO A 184 9.56 -0.83 -12.81
C PRO A 184 11.02 -0.84 -12.31
N GLY A 185 11.96 -0.85 -13.26
CA GLY A 185 13.39 -0.80 -12.95
C GLY A 185 13.82 0.57 -12.39
N LEU A 186 15.00 0.61 -11.78
CA LEU A 186 15.53 1.81 -11.12
C LEU A 186 15.60 3.02 -12.06
N ASP A 187 15.99 2.81 -13.32
CA ASP A 187 16.08 3.87 -14.32
C ASP A 187 14.71 4.44 -14.69
N ALA A 188 13.68 3.59 -14.74
CA ALA A 188 12.31 4.02 -15.01
C ALA A 188 11.76 4.86 -13.85
N ASP A 189 12.05 4.46 -12.61
CA ASP A 189 11.68 5.21 -11.41
C ASP A 189 12.44 6.55 -11.34
N ALA A 190 13.73 6.57 -11.67
CA ALA A 190 14.50 7.81 -11.76
C ALA A 190 13.93 8.77 -12.83
N ALA A 191 13.59 8.26 -14.00
CA ALA A 191 12.98 9.04 -15.08
C ALA A 191 11.58 9.57 -14.71
N LEU A 192 10.81 8.81 -13.92
CA LEU A 192 9.52 9.20 -13.37
C LEU A 192 9.68 10.37 -12.39
N PHE A 193 10.58 10.25 -11.41
CA PHE A 193 10.84 11.30 -10.43
C PHE A 193 11.42 12.57 -11.06
N SER A 194 12.31 12.42 -12.05
CA SER A 194 12.83 13.56 -12.81
C SER A 194 11.71 14.33 -13.52
N ALA A 195 10.76 13.61 -14.13
CA ALA A 195 9.60 14.22 -14.80
C ALA A 195 8.74 15.07 -13.85
N LEU A 196 8.53 14.57 -12.62
CA LEU A 196 7.74 15.24 -11.59
C LEU A 196 8.49 16.41 -10.94
N SER A 197 9.82 16.32 -10.87
CA SER A 197 10.68 17.35 -10.28
C SER A 197 10.89 18.56 -11.20
N ALA A 198 10.65 18.42 -12.52
CA ALA A 198 11.00 19.41 -13.54
C ALA A 198 10.12 20.69 -13.56
N ARG A 199 9.36 20.97 -12.51
CA ARG A 199 8.70 22.28 -12.32
C ARG A 199 8.86 22.78 -10.88
N GLY A 200 9.98 23.43 -10.60
CA GLY A 200 10.10 24.35 -9.47
C GLY A 200 11.25 24.13 -8.51
N GLN A 201 12.50 24.13 -8.99
CA GLN A 201 13.62 24.66 -8.20
C GLN A 201 14.44 25.62 -9.06
N GLY A 202 13.89 26.82 -9.25
CA GLY A 202 14.75 28.00 -9.25
C GLY A 202 15.35 28.08 -7.85
N GLY A 203 16.67 27.99 -7.78
CA GLY A 203 17.41 27.85 -6.53
C GLY A 203 17.00 28.90 -5.51
N CYS A 204 16.55 28.43 -4.34
CA CYS A 204 16.73 29.21 -3.13
C CYS A 204 18.21 29.08 -2.77
N ALA A 205 19.03 29.99 -3.28
CA ALA A 205 20.38 30.18 -2.81
C ALA A 205 20.29 30.48 -1.30
N ALA A 206 20.72 29.54 -0.47
CA ALA A 206 21.05 29.83 0.91
C ALA A 206 22.15 30.89 0.90
N LYS A 207 21.78 32.13 1.26
CA LYS A 207 22.75 33.17 1.57
C LYS A 207 23.51 32.75 2.83
N GLN A 208 24.80 33.06 2.79
CA GLN A 208 25.86 32.86 3.79
C GLN A 208 25.41 33.12 5.23
#